data_AF-A0A2K6PZX8-F1
#
_entry.id   AF-A0A2K6PZX8-F1
#
_cell.length_a   1.000
_cell.length_b   1.000
_cell.length_c   1.000
_cell.angle_alpha   90.00
_cell.angle_beta   90.00
_cell.angle_gamma   90.00
#
_symmetry.space_group_name_H-M   'P 1'
#
loop_
_entity.id
_entity.type
_entity.pdbx_description
1 polymer ?
#
loop_
_entity_poly.entity_id
_entity_poly.type
_entity_poly.pdbx_seq_one_letter_code
_entity_poly.pdbx_strand_id
1 'polypeptide(L)'
;MKLQNQGGGRIFLQDIKKPDYDDWESGLNAMKCALHLERNVNQSLLELHKLATDKNDPHLSIKELGDHVTNLRKMGAPESGLAEYLFDKHTLGDRDNES
;
A
#
# COMPACT_ATOMS: atom_id res chain seq x y z
N MET A 1 5.11 -13.70 -1.41
CA MET A 1 6.39 -14.33 -1.83
C MET A 1 6.26 -15.31 -3.01
N LYS A 2 5.05 -15.62 -3.48
CA LYS A 2 4.80 -16.60 -4.56
C LYS A 2 5.48 -16.26 -5.90
N LEU A 3 5.43 -14.98 -6.32
CA LEU A 3 6.03 -14.52 -7.58
C LEU A 3 7.54 -14.83 -7.67
N GLN A 4 8.30 -14.54 -6.61
CA GLN A 4 9.72 -14.83 -6.54
C GLN A 4 10.01 -16.33 -6.68
N ASN A 5 9.21 -17.18 -6.04
CA ASN A 5 9.36 -18.65 -6.11
C ASN A 5 8.99 -19.19 -7.50
N GLN A 6 7.99 -18.62 -8.17
CA GLN A 6 7.60 -19.00 -9.53
C GLN A 6 8.66 -18.63 -10.57
N GLY A 7 9.34 -17.49 -10.39
CA GLY A 7 10.48 -17.09 -11.22
C GLY A 7 11.79 -17.84 -10.92
N GLY A 8 11.78 -18.86 -10.06
CA GLY A 8 12.99 -19.58 -9.63
C GLY A 8 13.97 -18.74 -8.79
N GLY A 9 13.52 -17.57 -8.31
CA GLY A 9 14.31 -16.67 -7.47
C GLY A 9 14.47 -17.21 -6.05
N ARG A 10 15.56 -16.80 -5.39
CA ARG A 10 15.79 -17.08 -3.97
C ARG A 10 15.28 -15.92 -3.11
N ILE A 11 14.60 -16.23 -2.01
CA ILE A 11 14.11 -15.23 -1.06
C ILE A 11 15.16 -15.03 0.04
N PHE A 12 15.57 -13.79 0.25
CA PHE A 12 16.41 -13.39 1.36
C PHE A 12 15.61 -12.42 2.24
N LEU A 13 15.27 -12.86 3.44
CA LEU A 13 14.51 -12.05 4.39
C LEU A 13 15.44 -11.01 5.04
N GLN A 14 14.89 -9.83 5.29
CA GLN A 14 15.54 -8.74 6.03
C GLN A 14 14.67 -8.37 7.22
N ASP A 15 15.30 -7.75 8.22
CA ASP A 15 14.58 -7.28 9.40
C ASP A 15 13.55 -6.22 9.03
N ILE A 16 12.31 -6.43 9.44
CA ILE A 16 11.25 -5.43 9.34
C ILE A 16 11.51 -4.39 10.43
N LYS A 17 11.81 -3.17 10.03
CA LYS A 17 12.03 -2.06 10.98
C LYS A 17 10.71 -1.74 11.68
N LYS A 18 10.81 -1.39 12.97
CA LYS A 18 9.67 -0.86 13.71
C LYS A 18 9.15 0.42 13.04
N PRO A 19 7.86 0.75 13.17
CA PRO A 19 7.34 2.03 12.72
C PRO A 19 8.08 3.21 13.35
N ASP A 20 8.07 4.35 12.66
CA ASP A 20 8.73 5.57 13.13
C ASP A 20 8.03 6.18 14.36
N TYR A 21 6.74 5.88 14.54
CA TYR A 21 5.91 6.39 15.62
C TYR A 21 5.23 5.25 16.37
N ASP A 22 5.24 5.31 17.70
CA ASP A 22 4.53 4.38 18.58
C ASP A 22 3.09 4.88 18.90
N ASP A 23 2.82 6.18 18.75
CA ASP A 23 1.50 6.82 18.86
C ASP A 23 1.29 7.77 17.67
N TRP A 24 0.10 7.72 17.06
CA TRP A 24 -0.28 8.53 15.90
C TRP A 24 -1.01 9.82 16.26
N GLU A 25 -1.26 10.06 17.55
CA GLU A 25 -1.93 11.24 18.14
C GLU A 25 -3.42 11.40 17.78
N SER A 26 -3.79 11.24 16.51
CA SER A 26 -5.16 11.40 16.00
C SER A 26 -5.42 10.53 14.77
N GLY A 27 -6.70 10.28 14.45
CA GLY A 27 -7.09 9.53 13.25
C GLY A 27 -6.61 10.21 11.97
N LEU A 28 -6.68 11.54 11.88
CA LEU A 28 -6.18 12.31 10.74
C LEU A 28 -4.68 12.13 10.54
N ASN A 29 -3.88 12.19 11.61
CA ASN A 29 -2.44 11.99 11.52
C ASN A 29 -2.11 10.55 11.12
N ALA A 30 -2.80 9.56 11.70
CA ALA A 30 -2.67 8.16 11.29
C ALA A 30 -2.98 7.97 9.79
N MET A 31 -4.06 8.57 9.28
CA MET A 31 -4.44 8.49 7.86
C MET A 31 -3.46 9.23 6.95
N LYS A 32 -2.91 10.37 7.37
CA LYS A 32 -1.83 11.07 6.65
C LYS A 32 -0.57 10.22 6.57
N CYS A 33 -0.18 9.55 7.66
CA CYS A 33 0.95 8.64 7.70
C CYS A 33 0.71 7.40 6.83
N ALA A 34 -0.49 6.81 6.87
CA ALA A 34 -0.89 5.71 5.99
C ALA A 34 -0.80 6.12 4.51
N LEU A 35 -1.34 7.28 4.15
CA LEU A 35 -1.25 7.81 2.78
C LEU A 35 0.20 8.04 2.35
N HIS A 36 1.05 8.55 3.24
CA HIS A 36 2.47 8.73 2.96
C HIS A 36 3.17 7.39 2.72
N LEU A 37 2.90 6.39 3.58
CA LEU A 37 3.42 5.04 3.42
C LEU A 37 2.95 4.40 2.11
N GLU A 38 1.66 4.53 1.76
CA GLU A 38 1.11 4.06 0.49
C GLU A 38 1.80 4.70 -0.72
N ARG A 39 2.06 6.02 -0.66
CA ARG A 39 2.81 6.71 -1.72
C ARG A 39 4.24 6.18 -1.85
N ASN A 40 4.92 5.91 -0.74
CA ASN A 40 6.28 5.37 -0.74
C ASN A 40 6.30 3.95 -1.34
N VAL A 41 5.36 3.09 -0.93
CA VAL A 41 5.20 1.74 -1.49
C VAL A 41 4.91 1.83 -2.99
N ASN A 42 3.99 2.71 -3.40
CA ASN A 42 3.65 2.90 -4.81
C ASN A 42 4.86 3.37 -5.63
N GLN A 43 5.67 4.29 -5.10
CA GLN A 43 6.90 4.74 -5.74
C GLN A 43 7.91 3.59 -5.92
N SER A 44 8.10 2.75 -4.90
CA SER A 44 8.94 1.55 -5.02
C SER A 44 8.42 0.55 -6.05
N LEU A 45 7.09 0.39 -6.17
CA LEU A 45 6.48 -0.46 -7.20
C LEU A 45 6.71 0.09 -8.63
N LEU A 46 6.62 1.42 -8.81
CA LEU A 46 6.91 2.08 -10.08
C LEU A 46 8.39 1.92 -10.49
N GLU A 47 9.29 2.07 -9.53
CA GLU A 47 10.73 1.85 -9.74
C GLU A 47 11.03 0.39 -10.10
N LEU A 48 10.38 -0.56 -9.42
CA LEU A 48 10.47 -1.98 -9.76
C LEU A 48 9.98 -2.27 -11.18
N HIS A 49 8.84 -1.67 -11.59
CA HIS A 49 8.33 -1.80 -12.95
C HIS A 49 9.31 -1.22 -13.98
N LYS A 50 9.90 -0.05 -13.70
CA LYS A 50 10.92 0.54 -14.56
C LYS A 50 12.13 -0.39 -14.71
N LEU A 51 12.63 -0.93 -13.60
CA LEU A 51 13.76 -1.86 -13.61
C LEU A 51 13.44 -3.15 -14.40
N ALA A 52 12.23 -3.69 -14.27
CA ALA A 52 11.77 -4.84 -15.04
C ALA A 52 11.74 -4.53 -16.55
N THR A 53 11.27 -3.34 -16.91
CA THR A 53 11.25 -2.84 -18.29
C THR A 53 12.68 -2.71 -18.84
N ASP A 54 13.58 -2.10 -18.09
CA ASP A 54 14.99 -1.90 -18.48
C ASP A 54 15.74 -3.24 -18.65
N LYS A 55 15.40 -4.25 -17.85
CA LYS A 55 15.94 -5.61 -17.96
C LYS A 55 15.23 -6.48 -19.01
N ASN A 56 14.23 -5.92 -19.69
CA ASN A 56 13.42 -6.60 -20.68
C ASN A 56 12.84 -7.93 -20.15
N ASP A 57 12.43 -7.93 -18.88
CA ASP A 57 11.81 -9.06 -18.19
C ASP A 57 10.27 -8.91 -18.28
N PRO A 58 9.62 -9.51 -19.29
CA PRO A 58 8.17 -9.46 -19.45
C PRO A 58 7.44 -10.13 -18.29
N HIS A 59 8.06 -11.03 -17.52
CA HIS A 59 7.38 -11.72 -16.43
C HIS A 59 7.21 -10.81 -15.21
N LEU A 60 8.20 -9.97 -14.93
CA LEU A 60 8.18 -9.03 -13.80
C LEU A 60 7.49 -7.70 -14.13
N SER A 61 7.28 -7.39 -15.42
CA SER A 61 6.61 -6.15 -15.90
C SER A 61 5.09 -6.29 -16.06
N ILE A 62 4.48 -7.40 -15.65
CA ILE A 62 3.07 -7.70 -15.93
C ILE A 62 2.07 -7.06 -14.95
N LYS A 63 1.08 -6.40 -15.57
CA LYS A 63 -0.36 -6.19 -15.24
C LYS A 63 -0.78 -5.99 -13.79
N GLU A 64 -0.41 -6.87 -12.86
CA GLU A 64 -0.75 -6.74 -11.44
C GLU A 64 -0.18 -5.44 -10.83
N LEU A 65 1.06 -5.09 -11.18
CA LEU A 65 1.66 -3.81 -10.76
C LEU A 65 0.91 -2.61 -11.33
N GLY A 66 0.47 -2.68 -12.59
CA GLY A 66 -0.33 -1.63 -13.23
C GLY A 66 -1.74 -1.49 -12.64
N ASP A 67 -2.37 -2.62 -12.29
CA ASP A 67 -3.68 -2.66 -11.64
C ASP A 67 -3.60 -2.05 -10.23
N HIS A 68 -2.53 -2.35 -9.47
CA HIS A 68 -2.29 -1.75 -8.15
C HIS A 68 -2.09 -0.23 -8.22
N VAL A 69 -1.29 0.27 -9.17
CA VAL A 69 -1.09 1.72 -9.38
C VAL A 69 -2.41 2.41 -9.75
N THR A 70 -3.21 1.77 -10.61
CA THR A 70 -4.50 2.32 -11.06
C THR A 70 -5.53 2.36 -9.93
N ASN A 71 -5.56 1.35 -9.06
CA ASN A 71 -6.46 1.29 -7.92
C ASN A 71 -6.09 2.32 -6.85
N LEU A 72 -4.80 2.53 -6.57
CA LEU A 72 -4.34 3.55 -5.62
C LEU A 72 -4.70 4.97 -6.08
N ARG A 73 -4.63 5.25 -7.38
CA ARG A 73 -5.05 6.54 -7.94
C ARG A 73 -6.55 6.84 -7.77
N LYS A 74 -7.39 5.81 -7.65
CA LYS A 74 -8.85 5.97 -7.51
C LYS A 74 -9.30 6.28 -6.07
N MET A 75 -8.48 6.00 -5.06
CA MET A 75 -8.87 6.09 -3.64
C MET A 75 -8.62 7.47 -3.01
N GLY A 76 -8.82 8.56 -3.76
CA GLY A 76 -8.56 9.94 -3.31
C GLY A 76 -9.14 10.25 -1.92
N ALA A 77 -8.25 10.57 -0.97
CA ALA A 77 -8.57 10.78 0.44
C ALA A 77 -9.08 12.21 0.75
N PRO A 78 -10.09 12.39 1.62
CA PRO A 78 -10.58 13.70 2.05
C PRO A 78 -10.29 14.04 3.54
N GLU A 79 -10.35 15.34 3.85
CA GLU A 79 -10.08 15.98 5.14
C GLU A 79 -11.36 16.32 5.94
N SER A 80 -11.33 16.20 7.29
CA SER A 80 -11.97 17.07 8.32
C SER A 80 -12.34 16.30 9.61
N GLY A 81 -12.23 16.93 10.79
CA GLY A 81 -12.36 16.26 12.11
C GLY A 81 -13.75 15.71 12.49
N LEU A 82 -14.85 16.22 11.91
CA LEU A 82 -16.17 15.56 12.02
C LEU A 82 -16.24 14.31 11.13
N ALA A 83 -15.40 14.25 10.10
CA ALA A 83 -15.30 13.11 9.23
C ALA A 83 -14.67 11.92 9.94
N GLU A 84 -13.80 12.08 10.95
CA GLU A 84 -13.24 10.93 11.68
C GLU A 84 -14.31 10.12 12.40
N TYR A 85 -15.18 10.77 13.19
CA TYR A 85 -16.28 10.08 13.88
C TYR A 85 -17.28 9.47 12.89
N LEU A 86 -17.64 10.19 11.83
CA LEU A 86 -18.57 9.70 10.81
C LEU A 86 -17.96 8.58 9.95
N PHE A 87 -16.67 8.63 9.65
CA PHE A 87 -15.92 7.62 8.91
C PHE A 87 -15.78 6.34 9.72
N ASP A 88 -15.48 6.45 11.01
CA ASP A 88 -15.47 5.32 11.93
C ASP A 88 -16.85 4.61 11.93
N LYS A 89 -17.94 5.36 12.11
CA LYS A 89 -19.29 4.79 12.19
C LYS A 89 -19.86 4.27 10.88
N HIS A 90 -19.58 4.91 9.75
CA HIS A 90 -20.24 4.60 8.47
C HIS A 90 -19.33 3.93 7.44
N THR A 91 -18.00 3.93 7.62
CA THR A 91 -17.05 3.33 6.67
C THR A 91 -16.26 2.18 7.27
N LEU A 92 -15.87 2.27 8.55
CA LEU A 92 -15.14 1.20 9.24
C LEU A 92 -16.07 0.24 10.02
N GLY A 93 -17.18 0.75 10.56
CA GLY A 93 -18.12 -0.02 11.40
C GLY A 93 -18.90 -1.14 10.71
N ASP A 94 -18.89 -1.24 9.38
CA ASP A 94 -19.59 -2.31 8.64
C ASP A 94 -18.80 -3.64 8.62
N ARG A 95 -17.54 -3.64 9.07
CA ARG A 95 -16.67 -4.82 9.04
C ARG A 95 -16.91 -5.83 10.17
N ASP A 96 -17.69 -5.46 11.18
CA ASP A 96 -17.96 -6.32 12.35
C ASP A 96 -19.18 -7.24 12.17
N ASN A 97 -19.90 -7.17 11.05
CA ASN A 97 -21.12 -7.97 10.79
C ASN A 97 -20.94 -9.14 9.80
N GLU A 98 -19.72 -9.42 9.34
CA GLU A 98 -19.41 -10.68 8.65
C GLU A 98 -18.59 -11.59 9.58
N SER A 99 -19.30 -12.32 10.45
CA SER A 99 -18.81 -13.52 11.16
C SER A 99 -19.68 -14.73 10.81
#